data_AF-A0A177E6N0-F1
#
_entry.id   AF-A0A177E6N0-F1
#
_cell.length_a   1.000
_cell.length_b   1.000
_cell.length_c   1.000
_cell.angle_alpha   90.00
_cell.angle_beta   90.00
_cell.angle_gamma   90.00
#
_symmetry.space_group_name_H-M   'P 1'
#
loop_
_entity.id
_entity.type
_entity.pdbx_description
1 polymer ?
#
loop_
_entity_poly.entity_id
_entity_poly.type
_entity_poly.pdbx_seq_one_letter_code
_entity_poly.pdbx_strand_id
1 'polypeptide(L)'
;MSGRKWKLNQEEGEKVKEYLLQQGGEEKEVKNASERWRIKFSDSTFTFYTSGTLYSTPSNSQDPAVEEVWDYIDSLVGSVFVQPTREFLIGLDETGKGELVGHTHLVGVIIPSHLFSQLEKIVSTADIQRKHTPLSIGIIFSDKFPNLSATV
;
A
#
# COMPACT_ATOMS: atom_id res chain seq x y z
N MET A 1 9.49 -3.64 10.81
CA MET A 1 8.54 -3.42 9.69
C MET A 1 8.33 -1.92 9.47
N SER A 2 8.25 -1.43 8.23
CA SER A 2 8.05 0.01 7.95
C SER A 2 6.62 0.46 8.24
N GLY A 3 6.43 1.72 8.65
CA GLY A 3 5.10 2.28 8.89
C GLY A 3 4.22 2.19 7.64
N ARG A 4 2.91 2.03 7.86
CA ARG A 4 1.94 1.70 6.81
C ARG A 4 0.70 2.58 6.95
N LYS A 5 0.04 2.83 5.82
CA LYS A 5 -1.08 3.75 5.73
C LYS A 5 -2.21 3.10 4.96
N TRP A 6 -3.43 3.27 5.46
CA TRP A 6 -4.65 2.80 4.84
C TRP A 6 -5.65 3.94 4.67
N LYS A 7 -6.59 3.76 3.75
CA LYS A 7 -7.75 4.63 3.57
C LYS A 7 -8.99 3.84 3.95
N LEU A 8 -9.71 4.31 4.97
CA LEU A 8 -10.89 3.68 5.53
C LEU A 8 -12.04 4.69 5.56
N ASN A 9 -13.26 4.19 5.44
CA ASN A 9 -14.44 4.95 5.82
C ASN A 9 -14.56 5.01 7.37
N GLN A 10 -15.52 5.77 7.89
CA GLN A 10 -15.65 5.94 9.34
C GLN A 10 -16.05 4.64 10.05
N GLU A 11 -16.93 3.83 9.45
CA GLU A 11 -17.40 2.57 10.04
C GLU A 11 -16.25 1.54 10.15
N GLU A 12 -15.46 1.41 9.08
CA GLU A 12 -14.25 0.60 9.05
C GLU A 12 -13.22 1.07 10.08
N GLY A 13 -13.05 2.39 10.22
CA GLY A 13 -12.20 2.98 11.26
C GLY A 13 -12.62 2.58 12.67
N GLU A 14 -13.91 2.61 12.99
CA GLU A 14 -14.40 2.17 14.31
C GLU A 14 -14.24 0.65 14.49
N LYS A 15 -14.46 -0.18 13.46
CA LYS A 15 -14.19 -1.63 13.53
C LYS A 15 -12.73 -1.94 13.85
N VAL A 16 -11.79 -1.21 13.25
CA VAL A 16 -10.36 -1.34 13.55
C VAL A 16 -10.06 -0.87 14.98
N LYS A 17 -10.71 0.21 15.44
CA LYS A 17 -10.58 0.69 16.82
C LYS A 17 -10.99 -0.40 17.82
N GLU A 18 -12.18 -0.98 17.65
CA GLU A 18 -12.69 -2.03 18.52
C GLU A 18 -11.78 -3.26 18.52
N TYR A 19 -11.30 -3.68 17.34
CA TYR A 19 -10.38 -4.80 17.22
C TYR A 19 -9.07 -4.55 17.97
N LEU A 20 -8.46 -3.38 17.81
CA LEU A 20 -7.23 -3.01 18.53
C LEU A 20 -7.42 -3.01 20.05
N LEU A 21 -8.56 -2.51 20.54
CA LEU A 21 -8.89 -2.52 21.98
C LEU A 21 -9.10 -3.94 22.50
N GLN A 22 -9.76 -4.82 21.73
CA GLN A 22 -9.95 -6.23 22.09
C GLN A 22 -8.63 -6.99 22.20
N GLN A 23 -7.63 -6.65 21.38
CA GLN A 23 -6.29 -7.23 21.45
C GLN A 23 -5.44 -6.65 22.61
N GLY A 24 -5.97 -5.70 23.38
CA GLY A 24 -5.25 -5.07 24.51
C GLY A 24 -4.53 -3.77 24.15
N GLY A 25 -4.91 -3.13 23.04
CA GLY A 25 -4.44 -1.79 22.70
C GLY A 25 -4.90 -0.74 23.70
N GLU A 26 -4.03 0.23 23.98
CA GLU A 26 -4.32 1.34 24.88
C GLU A 26 -4.67 2.60 24.10
N GLU A 27 -5.86 3.15 24.35
CA GLU A 27 -6.22 4.46 23.81
C GLU A 27 -5.32 5.55 24.42
N LYS A 28 -4.82 6.43 23.54
CA LYS A 28 -3.97 7.56 23.88
C LYS A 28 -4.69 8.84 23.52
N GLU A 29 -4.33 9.93 24.21
CA GLU A 29 -4.83 11.25 23.86
C GLU A 29 -4.49 11.61 22.42
N VAL A 30 -5.48 12.13 21.72
CA VAL A 30 -5.32 12.72 20.39
C VAL A 30 -4.47 13.97 20.51
N LYS A 31 -3.43 14.09 19.68
CA LYS A 31 -2.51 15.24 19.74
C LYS A 31 -3.00 16.43 18.91
N ASN A 32 -3.81 16.17 17.90
CA ASN A 32 -4.26 17.15 16.92
C ASN A 32 -5.76 17.01 16.67
N ALA A 33 -6.45 18.11 16.36
CA ALA A 33 -7.88 18.11 16.03
C ALA A 33 -8.25 17.31 14.76
N SER A 34 -7.25 16.95 13.95
CA SER A 34 -7.42 16.08 12.78
C SER A 34 -7.38 14.59 13.13
N GLU A 35 -6.95 14.22 14.34
CA GLU A 35 -6.94 12.85 14.84
C GLU A 35 -8.29 12.55 15.50
N ARG A 36 -8.95 11.49 15.06
CA ARG A 36 -10.22 11.02 15.63
C ARG A 36 -9.97 10.13 16.84
N TRP A 37 -8.99 9.24 16.73
CA TRP A 37 -8.51 8.41 17.83
C TRP A 37 -7.07 7.97 17.59
N ARG A 38 -6.41 7.58 18.67
CA ARG A 38 -5.03 7.09 18.67
C ARG A 38 -4.92 5.93 19.63
N ILE A 39 -4.44 4.79 19.16
CA ILE A 39 -4.25 3.58 19.97
C ILE A 39 -2.80 3.15 19.89
N LYS A 40 -2.19 2.89 21.05
CA LYS A 40 -0.88 2.23 21.12
C LYS A 40 -1.12 0.73 21.30
N PHE A 41 -0.53 -0.07 20.44
CA PHE A 41 -0.60 -1.52 20.50
C PHE A 41 0.81 -2.10 20.35
N SER A 42 1.26 -2.84 21.36
CA SER A 42 2.66 -3.28 21.49
C SER A 42 3.63 -2.09 21.35
N ASP A 43 4.54 -2.13 20.38
CA ASP A 43 5.50 -1.08 20.05
C ASP A 43 5.06 -0.15 18.92
N SER A 44 3.87 -0.39 18.34
CA SER A 44 3.30 0.42 17.27
C SER A 44 2.18 1.34 17.77
N THR A 45 1.99 2.45 17.08
CA THR A 45 0.92 3.41 17.32
C THR A 45 0.08 3.56 16.06
N PHE A 46 -1.21 3.33 16.22
CA PHE A 46 -2.22 3.48 15.19
C PHE A 46 -2.96 4.80 15.41
N THR A 47 -2.99 5.64 14.39
CA THR A 47 -3.68 6.92 14.42
C THR A 47 -4.69 6.98 13.28
N PHE A 48 -5.96 7.19 13.62
CA PHE A 48 -7.00 7.41 12.64
C PHE A 48 -7.38 8.88 12.57
N TYR A 49 -7.38 9.41 11.35
CA TYR A 49 -7.66 10.81 11.08
C TYR A 49 -9.10 11.00 10.64
N THR A 50 -9.68 12.17 10.92
CA THR A 50 -11.01 12.57 10.43
C THR A 50 -11.15 12.53 8.91
N SER A 51 -10.03 12.58 8.19
CA SER A 51 -9.94 12.39 6.73
C SER A 51 -10.18 10.95 6.26
N GLY A 52 -10.36 9.99 7.16
CA GLY A 52 -10.46 8.55 6.83
C GLY A 52 -9.10 7.90 6.57
N THR A 53 -8.01 8.53 6.98
CA THR A 53 -6.67 7.92 6.88
C THR A 53 -6.38 7.16 8.17
N LEU A 54 -5.93 5.92 8.09
CA LEU A 54 -5.32 5.19 9.20
C LEU A 54 -3.82 5.09 8.96
N TYR A 55 -3.02 5.44 9.97
CA TYR A 55 -1.56 5.33 9.91
C TYR A 55 -1.06 4.48 11.07
N SER A 56 -0.19 3.51 10.78
CA SER A 56 0.59 2.78 11.77
C SER A 56 2.04 3.24 11.71
N THR A 57 2.62 3.55 12.87
CA THR A 57 4.07 3.71 12.99
C THR A 57 4.80 2.40 12.66
N PRO A 58 6.10 2.45 12.32
CA PRO A 58 6.92 1.24 12.21
C PRO A 58 6.92 0.44 13.53
N SER A 59 6.84 -0.90 13.44
CA SER A 59 7.21 -1.78 14.56
C SER A 59 8.71 -2.08 14.47
N ASN A 60 9.45 -1.64 15.49
CA ASN A 60 10.89 -1.84 15.59
C ASN A 60 11.22 -3.27 16.08
N SER A 61 10.31 -3.84 16.87
CA SER A 61 10.45 -5.14 17.52
C SER A 61 10.06 -6.30 16.59
N GLN A 62 9.43 -6.00 15.44
CA GLN A 62 8.87 -7.00 14.53
C GLN A 62 7.92 -7.97 15.24
N ASP A 63 7.05 -7.40 16.08
CA ASP A 63 6.09 -8.19 16.85
C ASP A 63 5.06 -8.83 15.90
N PRO A 64 4.92 -10.18 15.90
CA PRO A 64 3.93 -10.88 15.07
C PRO A 64 2.50 -10.39 15.31
N ALA A 65 2.17 -9.93 16.52
CA ALA A 65 0.83 -9.42 16.82
C ALA A 65 0.51 -8.14 16.02
N VAL A 66 1.52 -7.30 15.76
CA VAL A 66 1.34 -6.09 14.93
C VAL A 66 1.11 -6.48 13.46
N GLU A 67 1.77 -7.55 13.00
CA GLU A 67 1.57 -8.09 11.65
C GLU A 67 0.15 -8.66 11.47
N GLU A 68 -0.35 -9.42 12.44
CA GLU A 68 -1.73 -9.91 12.43
C GLU A 68 -2.76 -8.78 12.37
N VAL A 69 -2.53 -7.70 13.13
CA VAL A 69 -3.37 -6.49 13.06
C VAL A 69 -3.30 -5.85 11.67
N TRP A 70 -2.12 -5.78 11.05
CA TRP A 70 -1.97 -5.23 9.70
C TRP A 70 -2.67 -6.10 8.64
N ASP A 71 -2.57 -7.42 8.75
CA ASP A 71 -3.27 -8.35 7.85
C ASP A 71 -4.80 -8.27 8.05
N TYR A 72 -5.28 -8.07 9.28
CA TYR A 72 -6.69 -7.80 9.55
C TYR A 72 -7.15 -6.51 8.86
N ILE A 73 -6.40 -5.41 9.01
CA ILE A 73 -6.72 -4.14 8.35
C ILE A 73 -6.68 -4.31 6.82
N ASP A 74 -5.68 -4.98 6.27
CA ASP A 74 -5.57 -5.26 4.84
C ASP A 74 -6.80 -6.04 4.34
N SER A 75 -7.28 -7.03 5.11
CA SER A 75 -8.48 -7.81 4.76
C SER A 75 -9.76 -6.96 4.75
N LEU A 76 -9.80 -5.91 5.56
CA LEU A 76 -10.96 -5.04 5.75
C LEU A 76 -11.03 -3.93 4.71
N VAL A 77 -9.87 -3.38 4.32
CA VAL A 77 -9.72 -2.41 3.22
C VAL A 77 -9.93 -3.10 1.87
N GLY A 78 -9.57 -4.39 1.80
CA GLY A 78 -9.45 -5.12 0.56
C GLY A 78 -8.24 -4.69 -0.26
N SER A 79 -8.08 -5.33 -1.42
CA SER A 79 -7.04 -4.98 -2.39
C SER A 79 -7.34 -3.60 -2.98
N VAL A 80 -6.37 -2.68 -2.89
CA VAL A 80 -6.47 -1.35 -3.54
C VAL A 80 -6.47 -1.52 -5.05
N PHE A 81 -5.92 -2.63 -5.52
CA PHE A 81 -5.81 -2.95 -6.93
C PHE A 81 -6.81 -4.05 -7.34
N VAL A 82 -7.28 -4.00 -8.57
CA VAL A 82 -8.12 -5.08 -9.12
C VAL A 82 -7.23 -6.31 -9.31
N GLN A 83 -7.65 -7.47 -8.81
CA GLN A 83 -6.88 -8.70 -9.01
C GLN A 83 -6.72 -9.00 -10.50
N PRO A 84 -5.51 -9.41 -10.92
CA PRO A 84 -5.26 -9.77 -12.31
C PRO A 84 -6.06 -11.01 -12.70
N THR A 85 -6.82 -10.92 -13.79
CA THR A 85 -7.56 -12.05 -14.37
C THR A 85 -6.71 -12.87 -15.35
N ARG A 86 -5.52 -12.37 -15.70
CA ARG A 86 -4.55 -12.97 -16.63
C ARG A 86 -3.37 -13.57 -15.87
N GLU A 87 -2.66 -14.49 -16.52
CA GLU A 87 -1.47 -15.16 -15.94
C GLU A 87 -0.26 -14.21 -15.82
N PHE A 88 -0.20 -13.19 -16.68
CA PHE A 88 0.88 -12.21 -16.70
C PHE A 88 0.33 -10.80 -16.78
N LEU A 89 1.03 -9.89 -16.12
CA LEU A 89 0.82 -8.46 -16.13
C LEU A 89 1.98 -7.79 -16.84
N ILE A 90 1.71 -6.75 -17.62
CA ILE A 90 2.74 -6.00 -18.34
C ILE A 90 2.61 -4.53 -17.94
N GLY A 91 3.70 -3.96 -17.42
CA GLY A 91 3.84 -2.54 -17.16
C GLY A 91 4.81 -1.92 -18.16
N LEU A 92 4.45 -0.80 -18.76
CA LEU A 92 5.30 -0.02 -19.64
C LEU A 92 5.42 1.38 -19.08
N ASP A 93 6.64 1.90 -18.96
CA ASP A 93 6.88 3.26 -18.51
C ASP A 93 8.06 3.90 -19.25
N GLU A 94 7.99 5.21 -19.45
CA GLU A 94 8.96 5.99 -20.20
C GLU A 94 9.54 7.10 -19.30
N THR A 95 10.85 7.29 -19.35
CA THR A 95 11.53 8.40 -18.68
C THR A 95 12.43 9.18 -19.64
N GLY A 96 12.71 10.43 -19.30
CA GLY A 96 13.49 11.35 -20.14
C GLY A 96 12.67 12.11 -21.18
N LYS A 97 11.32 12.02 -21.13
CA LYS A 97 10.43 12.81 -21.98
C LYS A 97 10.46 14.28 -21.53
N GLY A 98 10.96 15.17 -22.39
CA GLY A 98 11.02 16.62 -22.14
C GLY A 98 12.37 17.11 -21.60
N GLU A 99 13.35 16.23 -21.40
CA GLU A 99 14.74 16.61 -21.15
C GLU A 99 15.34 17.21 -22.44
N LEU A 100 16.04 18.35 -22.34
CA LEU A 100 16.68 19.03 -23.48
C LEU A 100 17.89 18.24 -24.01
N VAL A 101 18.52 17.44 -23.13
CA VAL A 101 19.71 16.63 -23.43
C VAL A 101 19.55 15.28 -22.75
N GLY A 102 19.72 14.20 -23.50
CA GLY A 102 19.66 12.84 -22.97
C GLY A 102 18.89 11.89 -23.88
N HIS A 103 18.86 10.61 -23.50
CA HIS A 103 18.06 9.60 -24.18
C HIS A 103 16.71 9.45 -23.49
N THR A 104 15.68 9.20 -24.30
CA THR A 104 14.41 8.70 -23.80
C THR A 104 14.52 7.20 -23.59
N HIS A 105 14.22 6.73 -22.39
CA HIS A 105 14.24 5.31 -22.04
C HIS A 105 12.81 4.80 -21.90
N LEU A 106 12.47 3.78 -22.68
CA LEU A 106 11.24 3.00 -22.50
C LEU A 106 11.59 1.70 -21.78
N VAL A 107 10.90 1.41 -20.69
CA VAL A 107 11.06 0.20 -19.89
C VAL A 107 9.77 -0.59 -19.88
N GLY A 108 9.88 -1.90 -20.13
CA GLY A 108 8.78 -2.85 -19.98
C GLY A 108 9.11 -3.89 -18.93
N VAL A 109 8.13 -4.21 -18.08
CA VAL A 109 8.22 -5.25 -17.05
C VAL A 109 7.06 -6.23 -17.24
N ILE A 110 7.38 -7.53 -17.24
CA ILE A 110 6.39 -8.60 -17.24
C ILE A 110 6.41 -9.28 -15.87
N ILE A 111 5.24 -9.44 -15.27
CA ILE A 111 5.08 -9.92 -13.91
C ILE A 111 4.06 -11.06 -13.91
N PRO A 112 4.43 -12.26 -13.42
CA PRO A 112 3.47 -13.34 -13.17
C PRO A 112 2.40 -12.93 -12.15
N SER A 113 1.14 -13.26 -12.41
CA SER A 113 0.00 -12.83 -11.60
C SER A 113 0.04 -13.35 -10.16
N HIS A 114 0.66 -14.51 -9.91
CA HIS A 114 0.84 -15.04 -8.56
C HIS A 114 1.75 -14.18 -7.66
N LEU A 115 2.57 -13.29 -8.25
CA LEU A 115 3.40 -12.33 -7.50
C LEU A 115 2.67 -11.02 -7.20
N PHE A 116 1.44 -10.85 -7.70
CA PHE A 116 0.70 -9.60 -7.57
C PHE A 116 0.47 -9.18 -6.12
N SER A 117 0.08 -10.11 -5.25
CA SER A 117 -0.15 -9.81 -3.83
C SER A 117 1.12 -9.36 -3.11
N GLN A 118 2.29 -9.87 -3.50
CA GLN A 118 3.57 -9.42 -2.94
C GLN A 118 3.91 -8.00 -3.43
N LEU A 119 3.67 -7.72 -4.71
CA LEU A 119 3.86 -6.39 -5.28
C LEU A 119 2.93 -5.37 -4.68
N GLU A 120 1.66 -5.70 -4.47
CA GLU A 120 0.70 -4.83 -3.79
C GLU A 120 1.17 -4.48 -2.38
N LYS A 121 1.69 -5.46 -1.61
CA LYS A 121 2.24 -5.19 -0.27
C LYS A 121 3.44 -4.22 -0.32
N ILE A 122 4.33 -4.38 -1.30
CA ILE A 122 5.51 -3.52 -1.50
C ILE A 122 5.12 -2.11 -1.98
N VAL A 123 4.20 -2.00 -2.94
CA VAL A 123 3.76 -0.73 -3.53
C VAL A 123 2.90 0.05 -2.54
N SER A 124 2.02 -0.61 -1.79
CA SER A 124 1.16 0.03 -0.77
C SER A 124 1.94 0.56 0.44
N THR A 125 3.16 0.07 0.67
CA THR A 125 4.07 0.59 1.71
C THR A 125 5.00 1.70 1.19
N ALA A 126 5.14 1.84 -0.13
CA ALA A 126 6.00 2.83 -0.74
C ALA A 126 5.23 4.13 -1.04
N ASP A 127 5.57 5.22 -0.33
CA ASP A 127 5.32 6.58 -0.83
C ASP A 127 6.23 6.82 -2.06
N ILE A 128 5.82 6.35 -3.24
CA ILE A 128 6.61 6.45 -4.47
C ILE A 128 6.78 7.92 -4.92
N GLN A 129 5.97 8.86 -4.40
CA GLN A 129 6.05 10.28 -4.73
C GLN A 129 7.11 11.08 -3.93
N ARG A 130 7.89 10.48 -3.03
CA ARG A 130 8.85 11.23 -2.17
C ARG A 130 10.24 10.60 -2.02
N LYS A 131 10.84 10.13 -3.11
CA LYS A 131 12.31 10.03 -3.18
C LYS A 131 12.81 11.05 -4.19
N HIS A 132 13.91 11.72 -3.87
CA HIS A 132 14.64 12.70 -4.72
C HIS A 132 15.23 12.06 -6.02
N THR A 133 14.62 10.98 -6.48
CA THR A 133 14.91 10.24 -7.69
C THR A 133 13.55 9.83 -8.24
N PRO A 134 13.09 10.39 -9.37
CA PRO A 134 11.75 10.14 -9.88
C PRO A 134 11.72 8.72 -10.45
N LEU A 135 11.28 7.76 -9.64
CA LEU A 135 10.89 6.44 -10.11
C LEU A 135 9.36 6.35 -10.05
N SER A 136 8.72 7.10 -10.93
CA SER A 136 7.27 7.12 -11.08
C SER A 136 6.82 5.92 -11.89
N ILE A 137 6.91 4.69 -11.36
CA ILE A 137 6.35 3.53 -12.09
C ILE A 137 4.83 3.66 -12.08
N GLY A 138 4.28 4.25 -13.14
CA GLY A 138 2.87 4.17 -13.46
C GLY A 138 2.57 2.80 -14.05
N ILE A 139 2.18 1.83 -13.22
CA ILE A 139 1.75 0.53 -13.74
C ILE A 139 0.34 0.69 -14.33
N ILE A 140 0.27 0.98 -15.62
CA ILE A 140 -0.98 0.90 -16.39
C ILE A 140 -1.15 -0.55 -16.82
N PHE A 141 -2.02 -1.29 -16.12
CA PHE A 141 -2.47 -2.60 -16.60
C PHE A 141 -3.41 -2.37 -17.79
N SER A 142 -2.94 -2.67 -19.00
CA SER A 142 -3.77 -2.64 -20.20
C SER A 142 -4.40 -4.00 -20.42
N ASP A 143 -5.73 -4.09 -20.27
CA ASP A 143 -6.55 -5.25 -20.67
C ASP A 143 -6.64 -5.44 -22.21
N LYS A 144 -5.92 -4.64 -23.00
CA LYS A 144 -6.05 -4.57 -24.47
C LYS A 144 -4.92 -5.22 -25.26
N PHE A 145 -4.48 -6.42 -24.86
CA PHE A 145 -3.64 -7.24 -25.74
C PHE A 145 -4.24 -8.63 -25.94
N PRO A 146 -5.03 -8.86 -27.00
CA PRO A 146 -5.40 -10.20 -27.40
C PRO A 146 -4.22 -10.86 -28.12
N ASN A 147 -3.76 -11.99 -27.58
CA ASN A 147 -2.96 -13.02 -28.24
C ASN A 147 -1.61 -12.57 -28.86
N LEU A 148 -0.54 -12.64 -28.06
CA LEU A 148 0.79 -12.96 -28.60
C LEU A 148 1.04 -14.44 -28.34
N SER A 149 0.70 -15.27 -29.33
CA SER A 149 1.25 -16.62 -29.44
C SER A 149 2.72 -16.48 -29.83
N ALA A 150 3.63 -16.63 -28.86
CA ALA A 150 5.04 -16.81 -29.15
C ALA A 150 5.20 -18.21 -29.78
N THR A 151 5.36 -18.26 -31.10
CA THR A 151 6.04 -19.40 -31.74
C THR A 151 7.52 -19.06 -31.73
N VAL A 152 8.33 -20.02 -31.25
CA VAL A 152 9.78 -19.95 -31.01
C VAL A 152 10.55 -19.36 -32.18
#